data_AF-A0A359ELV6-F1
#
_entry.id   AF-A0A359ELV6-F1
#
_cell.length_a   1.000
_cell.length_b   1.000
_cell.length_c   1.000
_cell.angle_alpha   90.00
_cell.angle_beta   90.00
_cell.angle_gamma   90.00
#
_symmetry.space_group_name_H-M   'P 1'
#
loop_
_entity.id
_entity.type
_entity.pdbx_description
1 polymer ?
#
loop_
_entity_poly.entity_id
_entity_poly.type
_entity_poly.pdbx_seq_one_letter_code
_entity_poly.pdbx_strand_id
1 'polypeptide(L)' 'MMKRIEVPALARVEGEGGLYIGVKNGQVDEIRVDIYEPPRFFEGFLRDRYLQEVPDITARICGICPVAYQMS' A
#
# COMPACT_ATOMS: atom_id res chain seq x y z
N MET A 1 -10.34 -15.55 26.44
CA MET A 1 -10.35 -16.24 25.13
C MET A 1 -9.86 -15.25 24.07
N MET A 2 -8.97 -15.67 23.18
CA MET A 2 -8.44 -14.82 22.11
C MET A 2 -9.27 -15.04 20.84
N LYS A 3 -9.91 -13.99 20.35
CA LYS A 3 -10.69 -14.00 19.11
C LYS A 3 -9.84 -13.39 18.01
N ARG A 4 -9.88 -13.98 16.82
CA ARG A 4 -9.24 -13.48 15.61
C ARG A 4 -10.31 -13.06 14.61
N ILE A 5 -10.11 -11.90 13.99
CA ILE A 5 -10.93 -11.42 12.87
C ILE A 5 -9.97 -11.20 11.71
N GLU A 6 -10.27 -11.86 10.59
CA GLU A 6 -9.49 -11.75 9.37
C GLU A 6 -10.35 -11.11 8.29
N VAL A 7 -9.83 -10.05 7.69
CA VAL A 7 -10.40 -9.38 6.53
C VAL A 7 -9.41 -9.60 5.39
N PRO A 8 -9.56 -10.69 4.62
CA PRO A 8 -8.53 -11.10 3.67
C PRO A 8 -8.38 -10.12 2.50
N ALA A 9 -9.42 -9.35 2.18
CA ALA A 9 -9.36 -8.30 1.16
C ALA A 9 -10.14 -7.06 1.64
N LEU A 10 -9.48 -5.91 1.62
CA LEU A 10 -10.10 -4.62 1.90
C LEU A 10 -10.88 -4.12 0.67
N ALA A 11 -12.17 -3.85 0.86
CA ALA A 11 -13.00 -3.25 -0.16
C ALA A 11 -12.98 -1.71 -0.07
N ARG A 12 -13.21 -1.04 -1.21
CA ARG A 12 -13.32 0.43 -1.34
C ARG A 12 -12.03 1.18 -0.94
N VAL A 13 -10.88 0.61 -1.28
CA VAL A 13 -9.56 1.24 -1.16
C VAL A 13 -8.80 1.11 -2.48
N GLU A 14 -7.75 1.90 -2.67
CA GLU A 14 -6.77 1.72 -3.74
C GLU A 14 -5.70 0.72 -3.27
N GLY A 15 -5.22 -0.13 -4.20
CA GLY A 15 -4.27 -1.19 -3.90
C GLY A 15 -4.89 -2.46 -3.32
N GLU A 16 -4.02 -3.41 -2.98
CA GLU A 16 -4.41 -4.73 -2.47
C GLU A 16 -3.84 -4.97 -1.07
N GLY A 17 -4.71 -5.35 -0.14
CA GLY A 17 -4.30 -5.71 1.21
C GLY A 17 -5.44 -6.28 2.04
N GLY A 18 -5.06 -6.76 3.22
CA GLY A 18 -5.95 -7.33 4.23
C GLY A 18 -5.66 -6.80 5.63
N LEU A 19 -6.52 -7.18 6.56
CA LEU A 19 -6.35 -6.90 7.99
C LEU A 19 -6.44 -8.19 8.80
N TYR A 20 -5.54 -8.29 9.78
CA TYR A 20 -5.67 -9.19 10.91
C TYR A 20 -5.95 -8.36 12.16
N ILE A 21 -6.94 -8.79 12.96
CA ILE A 21 -7.31 -8.15 14.21
C ILE A 21 -7.37 -9.21 15.33
N GLY A 22 -6.49 -9.06 16.30
CA GLY A 22 -6.47 -9.86 17.53
C GLY A 22 -7.28 -9.17 18.63
N VAL A 23 -8.25 -9.89 19.21
CA VAL A 23 -9.11 -9.39 20.28
C VAL A 23 -8.96 -10.26 21.52
N LYS A 24 -8.65 -9.64 22.66
CA LYS A 24 -8.47 -10.27 23.96
C LYS A 24 -9.31 -9.53 25.00
N ASN A 25 -10.13 -10.28 25.75
CA ASN A 25 -10.99 -9.72 26.81
C ASN A 25 -11.89 -8.55 26.32
N GLY A 26 -12.39 -8.64 25.09
CA GLY A 26 -13.25 -7.62 24.48
C GLY A 26 -12.52 -6.37 23.99
N GLN A 27 -11.19 -6.31 24.10
CA GLN A 27 -10.36 -5.21 23.62
C GLN A 27 -9.47 -5.67 22.47
N VAL A 28 -9.16 -4.76 21.55
CA VAL A 28 -8.20 -5.01 20.47
C VAL A 28 -6.81 -5.01 21.09
N ASP A 29 -6.08 -6.09 20.85
CA ASP A 29 -4.73 -6.34 21.37
C ASP A 29 -3.68 -6.19 20.25
N GLU A 30 -4.07 -6.51 19.01
CA GLU A 30 -3.20 -6.44 17.83
C GLU A 30 -4.00 -6.05 16.58
N ILE A 31 -3.42 -5.19 15.75
CA ILE A 31 -3.87 -4.92 14.38
C ILE A 31 -2.66 -5.04 13.46
N ARG A 32 -2.79 -5.82 12.39
CA ARG A 32 -1.80 -5.92 11.33
C ARG A 32 -2.43 -5.62 9.99
N VAL A 33 -1.80 -4.75 9.22
CA VAL A 33 -2.12 -4.50 7.81
C VAL A 33 -1.20 -5.36 6.97
N ASP A 34 -1.79 -6.20 6.13
CA ASP A 34 -1.04 -7.03 5.20
C ASP A 34 -1.17 -6.38 3.81
N ILE A 35 -0.06 -5.87 3.27
CA ILE A 35 0.00 -5.31 1.91
C ILE A 35 0.47 -6.41 0.97
N TYR A 36 -0.37 -6.77 -0.01
CA TYR A 36 -0.09 -7.88 -0.92
C TYR A 36 0.61 -7.44 -2.20
N GLU A 37 0.46 -6.17 -2.58
CA GLU A 37 1.09 -5.65 -3.77
C GLU A 37 2.63 -5.83 -3.65
N PRO A 38 3.27 -6.58 -4.56
CA PRO A 38 4.69 -6.82 -4.47
C PRO A 38 5.47 -5.52 -4.67
N PRO A 39 6.67 -5.38 -4.08
CA PRO A 39 7.52 -4.23 -4.36
C PRO A 39 7.76 -4.08 -5.87
N ARG A 40 7.27 -2.98 -6.44
CA ARG A 40 7.43 -2.66 -7.87
C ARG A 40 8.77 -2.00 -8.21
N PHE A 41 9.53 -1.61 -7.17
CA PHE A 41 10.89 -1.06 -7.27
C PHE A 41 11.04 0.15 -8.21
N PHE A 42 10.05 1.06 -8.23
CA PHE A 42 10.14 2.31 -9.01
C PHE A 42 11.43 3.09 -8.75
N GLU A 43 11.87 3.17 -7.49
CA GLU A 43 13.12 3.83 -7.10
C GLU A 43 14.35 3.24 -7.81
N GLY A 44 14.34 1.93 -8.07
CA GLY A 44 15.37 1.26 -8.85
C GLY A 44 15.38 1.68 -10.32
N PHE A 45 14.21 1.90 -10.92
CA PHE A 45 14.08 2.36 -12.30
C PHE A 45 14.54 3.81 -12.51
N LEU A 46 14.55 4.62 -11.45
CA LEU A 46 14.95 6.02 -11.51
C LEU A 46 16.47 6.23 -11.52
N ARG A 47 17.27 5.21 -11.16
CA ARG A 47 18.73 5.36 -11.16
C ARG A 47 19.23 5.66 -12.56
N ASP A 48 20.13 6.63 -12.65
CA ASP A 48 20.78 7.06 -13.90
C ASP A 48 19.83 7.58 -15.00
N ARG A 49 18.59 7.95 -14.63
CA ARG A 49 17.60 8.56 -15.54
C ARG A 49 17.73 10.08 -15.57
N TYR A 50 17.24 10.69 -16.65
CA TYR A 50 17.12 12.15 -16.72
C TYR A 50 15.99 12.62 -15.80
N LEU A 51 16.20 13.77 -15.13
CA LEU A 51 15.22 14.35 -14.20
C LEU A 51 13.84 14.53 -14.84
N GLN A 52 13.79 14.85 -16.14
CA GLN A 52 12.56 15.08 -16.89
C GLN A 52 11.72 13.80 -17.04
N GLU A 53 12.31 12.61 -16.92
CA GLU A 53 11.60 11.33 -17.00
C GLU A 53 10.91 10.95 -15.67
N VAL A 54 11.38 11.51 -14.55
CA VAL A 54 10.94 11.12 -13.20
C VAL A 54 9.43 11.29 -12.99
N PRO A 55 8.81 12.47 -13.29
CA PRO A 55 7.37 12.67 -13.07
C PRO A 55 6.51 11.70 -13.86
N ASP A 56 6.97 11.32 -15.06
CA ASP A 56 6.28 10.34 -15.85
C ASP A 56 6.40 8.95 -15.24
N ILE A 57 7.59 8.50 -14.86
CA ILE A 57 7.78 7.18 -14.27
C ILE A 57 7.00 7.04 -12.95
N THR A 58 7.12 8.02 -12.04
CA THR A 58 6.51 7.95 -10.70
C THR A 58 4.98 8.09 -10.71
N ALA A 59 4.39 8.80 -11.69
CA ALA A 59 2.94 8.88 -11.84
C ALA A 59 2.24 7.53 -12.04
N ARG A 60 3.00 6.47 -12.38
CA ARG A 60 2.47 5.11 -12.54
C ARG A 60 2.52 4.28 -11.25
N ILE A 61 2.95 4.88 -10.13
CA ILE A 61 2.86 4.25 -8.79
C ILE A 61 1.39 4.07 -8.38
N CYS A 62 0.53 5.04 -8.68
CA CYS A 62 -0.86 5.06 -8.21
C CYS A 62 -1.79 5.47 -9.36
N GLY A 63 -2.80 4.64 -9.65
CA GLY A 63 -3.75 4.91 -10.74
C GLY A 63 -4.76 6.01 -10.40
N ILE A 64 -5.04 6.23 -9.11
CA ILE A 64 -6.01 7.23 -8.64
C ILE A 64 -5.37 8.60 -8.42
N CYS A 65 -4.08 8.61 -8.04
CA CYS A 65 -3.37 9.80 -7.59
C CYS A 65 -2.13 10.18 -8.44
N PRO A 66 -2.16 10.05 -9.78
CA PRO A 66 -0.96 10.26 -10.60
C PRO A 66 -0.43 11.69 -10.52
N VAL A 67 -1.31 12.70 -10.41
CA VAL A 67 -0.92 14.12 -10.37
C VAL A 67 -0.08 14.45 -9.13
N ALA A 68 -0.31 13.77 -8.01
CA ALA A 68 0.48 13.98 -6.80
C ALA A 68 1.95 13.66 -7.04
N TYR A 69 2.25 12.62 -7.82
CA TYR A 69 3.61 12.22 -8.19
C TYR A 69 4.24 13.09 -9.28
N GLN A 70 3.43 13.83 -10.05
CA GLN A 70 3.93 14.73 -11.10
C GLN A 70 4.33 16.11 -10.57
N MET A 71 3.71 16.54 -9.47
CA MET A 71 3.86 17.88 -8.89
C MET A 71 4.78 17.92 -7.66
N SER A 72 5.22 16.76 -7.15
CA SER A 72 6.08 16.64 -5.98
C SER A 72 7.56 16.53 -6.32
#